data_AF-A0A0Q9KCX9-F1
#
_entry.id   AF-A0A0Q9KCX9-F1
#
_cell.length_a   1.000
_cell.length_b   1.000
_cell.length_c   1.000
_cell.angle_alpha   90.00
_cell.angle_beta   90.00
_cell.angle_gamma   90.00
#
_symmetry.space_group_name_H-M   'P 1'
#
loop_
_entity.id
_entity.type
_entity.pdbx_description
1 polymer ?
#
loop_
_entity_poly.entity_id
_entity_poly.type
_entity_poly.pdbx_seq_one_letter_code
_entity_poly.pdbx_strand_id
1 'polypeptide(L)'
;MASTPSSELPSWWRVVATLAVGTVIALVLAQAVTTMGEGSDPRPVADPGQVYDYPFAEDELPHAGEVSLPWARIEVAVGTPQRELPTILNGAADVAPPEGGSFVRVDARPADNAQLPFAATGRPLQVAVEIVLRADGAEYSLSGPGGLRFDPNDFFVGATGSRWVAVPGHPSELEVAVLVDGKEQTVHADGTVSAGRAAGLAELPGLRSGSRADEVACGPTRRVDDSSLRLPDGLDDLACTVRTTFRTPYVDGVGWAPEGHEYLVVVAAHDDVPSVDGPAGERWNATDTLTGRLDGAEPVVDPVDVNAVNAGTLAIQLVDGPRMLVFEVPETGSTGDLVLRLDIDARPDDPADPGHEQMRLESTVPEEDLR
;
A
#
# COMPACT_ATOMS: atom_id res chain seq x y z
N MET A 1 9.37 46.82 -67.89
CA MET A 1 8.87 46.11 -66.68
C MET A 1 7.86 47.02 -66.02
N ALA A 2 6.70 46.47 -65.67
CA ALA A 2 5.47 47.20 -65.39
C ALA A 2 5.52 47.99 -64.07
N SER A 3 4.89 49.16 -64.09
CA SER A 3 4.67 50.05 -62.95
C SER A 3 3.59 49.50 -62.03
N THR A 4 3.79 49.62 -60.71
CA THR A 4 2.69 49.59 -59.72
C THR A 4 2.59 50.98 -59.10
N PRO A 5 1.46 51.70 -59.23
CA PRO A 5 1.26 52.95 -58.52
C PRO A 5 0.90 52.67 -57.06
N SER A 6 1.70 53.19 -56.14
CA SER A 6 1.39 53.23 -54.71
C SER A 6 0.30 54.27 -54.46
N SER A 7 -0.92 53.82 -54.20
CA SER A 7 -2.00 54.67 -53.68
C SER A 7 -1.74 54.97 -52.20
N GLU A 8 -1.24 56.17 -51.90
CA GLU A 8 -1.22 56.69 -50.53
C GLU A 8 -2.65 57.00 -50.09
N LEU A 9 -3.13 56.27 -49.07
CA LEU A 9 -4.44 56.52 -48.47
C LEU A 9 -4.44 57.85 -47.71
N PRO A 10 -5.50 58.67 -47.82
CA PRO A 10 -5.55 60.01 -47.25
C PRO A 10 -5.57 59.99 -45.71
N SER A 11 -4.79 60.91 -45.11
CA SER A 11 -4.37 60.93 -43.69
C SER A 11 -5.51 60.95 -42.66
N TRP A 12 -6.72 61.32 -43.04
CA TRP A 12 -7.88 61.36 -42.14
C TRP A 12 -8.40 59.97 -41.73
N TRP A 13 -8.16 58.93 -42.55
CA TRP A 13 -8.52 57.55 -42.21
C TRP A 13 -7.68 56.98 -41.07
N ARG A 14 -6.43 57.44 -40.91
CA ARG A 14 -5.60 57.03 -39.76
C ARG A 14 -6.16 57.58 -38.47
N VAL A 15 -6.66 58.83 -38.45
CA VAL A 15 -7.24 59.44 -37.23
C VAL A 15 -8.56 58.76 -36.83
N VAL A 16 -9.41 58.42 -37.80
CA VAL A 16 -10.66 57.68 -37.54
C VAL A 16 -10.38 56.25 -37.08
N ALA A 17 -9.38 55.57 -37.66
CA ALA A 17 -8.97 54.24 -37.23
C ALA A 17 -8.40 54.24 -35.80
N THR A 18 -7.58 55.23 -35.41
CA THR A 18 -7.05 55.30 -34.04
C THR A 18 -8.14 55.61 -33.01
N LEU A 19 -9.13 56.45 -33.36
CA LEU A 19 -10.29 56.72 -32.50
C LEU A 19 -11.20 55.50 -32.39
N ALA A 20 -11.47 54.78 -33.48
CA ALA A 20 -12.27 53.57 -33.46
C ALA A 20 -11.61 52.44 -32.66
N VAL A 21 -10.30 52.23 -32.83
CA VAL A 21 -9.53 51.24 -32.05
C VAL A 21 -9.47 51.64 -30.58
N GLY A 22 -9.25 52.92 -30.26
CA GLY A 22 -9.26 53.41 -28.88
C GLY A 22 -10.62 53.24 -28.21
N THR A 23 -11.72 53.46 -28.95
CA THR A 23 -13.08 53.29 -28.44
C THR A 23 -13.40 51.81 -28.24
N VAL A 24 -12.98 50.92 -29.15
CA VAL A 24 -13.18 49.47 -28.99
C VAL A 24 -12.36 48.93 -27.82
N ILE A 25 -11.10 49.35 -27.64
CA ILE A 25 -10.28 48.96 -26.49
C ILE A 25 -10.88 49.49 -25.19
N ALA A 26 -11.36 50.74 -25.18
CA ALA A 26 -12.03 51.31 -24.00
C ALA A 26 -13.36 50.60 -23.71
N LEU A 27 -14.12 50.18 -24.73
CA LEU A 27 -15.37 49.45 -24.55
C LEU A 27 -15.13 48.00 -24.07
N VAL A 28 -14.07 47.34 -24.56
CA VAL A 28 -13.66 46.01 -24.09
C VAL A 28 -13.13 46.07 -22.65
N LEU A 29 -12.32 47.09 -22.31
CA LEU A 29 -11.88 47.32 -20.93
C LEU A 29 -13.06 47.71 -20.02
N ALA A 30 -13.99 48.55 -20.48
CA ALA A 30 -15.17 48.91 -19.70
C ALA A 30 -16.10 47.71 -19.51
N GLN A 31 -16.28 46.85 -20.52
CA GLN A 31 -17.05 45.61 -20.36
C GLN A 31 -16.37 44.63 -19.42
N ALA A 32 -15.04 44.47 -19.51
CA ALA A 32 -14.27 43.65 -18.57
C ALA A 32 -14.37 44.17 -17.12
N VAL A 33 -14.43 45.50 -16.93
CA VAL A 33 -14.61 46.13 -15.61
C VAL A 33 -16.07 46.06 -15.12
N THR A 34 -17.08 46.05 -16.01
CA THR A 34 -18.49 45.91 -15.59
C THR A 34 -18.93 44.47 -15.35
N THR A 35 -18.22 43.48 -15.88
CA THR A 35 -18.41 42.06 -15.52
C THR A 35 -17.69 41.68 -14.23
N MET A 36 -16.79 42.52 -13.73
CA MET A 36 -16.34 42.48 -12.34
C MET A 36 -17.43 43.10 -11.47
N GLY A 37 -18.48 42.33 -11.19
CA GLY A 37 -19.57 42.76 -10.33
C GLY A 37 -19.04 43.22 -8.97
N GLU A 38 -19.62 44.30 -8.44
CA GLU A 38 -19.44 44.73 -7.06
C GLU A 38 -19.82 43.56 -6.13
N GLY A 39 -18.82 42.81 -5.66
CA GLY A 39 -18.99 41.63 -4.81
C GLY A 39 -18.29 40.35 -5.29
N SER A 40 -17.69 40.33 -6.49
CA SER A 40 -16.90 39.18 -6.94
C SER A 40 -15.55 39.14 -6.22
N ASP A 41 -15.28 38.03 -5.55
CA ASP A 41 -13.97 37.71 -4.98
C ASP A 41 -12.87 37.79 -6.07
N PRO A 42 -11.85 38.64 -5.94
CA PRO A 42 -10.84 38.87 -6.99
C PRO A 42 -9.86 37.70 -7.15
N ARG A 43 -9.95 36.68 -6.29
CA ARG A 43 -9.09 35.51 -6.27
C ARG A 43 -9.35 34.60 -7.48
N PRO A 44 -8.31 33.92 -8.04
CA PRO A 44 -8.54 32.82 -8.96
C PRO A 44 -9.51 31.79 -8.35
N VAL A 45 -10.40 31.24 -9.16
CA VAL A 45 -11.41 30.26 -8.72
C VAL A 45 -10.85 28.84 -8.90
N ALA A 46 -11.01 27.99 -7.88
CA ALA A 46 -10.64 26.58 -7.93
C ALA A 46 -11.58 25.79 -8.86
N ASP A 47 -11.04 24.81 -9.57
CA ASP A 47 -11.86 23.82 -10.26
C ASP A 47 -12.45 22.81 -9.26
N PRO A 48 -13.70 22.33 -9.44
CA PRO A 48 -14.24 21.24 -8.63
C PRO A 48 -13.34 20.01 -8.63
N GLY A 49 -13.07 19.47 -7.45
CA GLY A 49 -12.16 18.35 -7.22
C GLY A 49 -10.68 18.72 -7.17
N GLN A 50 -10.31 19.99 -7.35
CA GLN A 50 -8.93 20.42 -7.19
C GLN A 50 -8.46 20.23 -5.75
N VAL A 51 -7.31 19.57 -5.59
CA VAL A 51 -6.72 19.23 -4.29
C VAL A 51 -5.55 20.15 -3.98
N TYR A 52 -5.51 20.63 -2.75
CA TYR A 52 -4.47 21.49 -2.24
C TYR A 52 -3.78 20.88 -1.03
N ASP A 53 -2.43 20.89 -1.04
CA ASP A 53 -1.59 20.45 0.06
C ASP A 53 -1.29 21.62 0.99
N TYR A 54 -1.89 21.60 2.18
CA TYR A 54 -1.67 22.59 3.25
C TYR A 54 -1.29 21.82 4.52
N PRO A 55 -0.04 21.36 4.64
CA PRO A 55 0.35 20.39 5.67
C PRO A 55 0.42 20.97 7.09
N PHE A 56 0.24 22.28 7.27
CA PHE A 56 0.36 23.01 8.54
C PHE A 56 -0.99 23.55 9.04
N ALA A 57 -2.06 22.77 8.96
CA ALA A 57 -3.28 23.12 9.66
C ALA A 57 -3.06 22.89 11.17
N GLU A 58 -3.11 23.97 11.97
CA GLU A 58 -2.63 23.98 13.35
C GLU A 58 -3.46 23.10 14.31
N ASP A 59 -4.72 22.81 13.98
CA ASP A 59 -5.63 22.00 14.79
C ASP A 59 -5.96 20.67 14.11
N GLU A 60 -5.89 19.57 14.87
CA GLU A 60 -6.39 18.26 14.44
C GLU A 60 -7.90 18.30 14.20
N LEU A 61 -8.37 17.66 13.13
CA LEU A 61 -9.80 17.48 12.93
C LEU A 61 -10.39 16.58 14.04
N PRO A 62 -11.55 16.96 14.61
CA PRO A 62 -12.24 16.08 15.55
C PRO A 62 -12.78 14.85 14.80
N HIS A 63 -13.04 13.76 15.54
CA HIS A 63 -13.71 12.57 15.03
C HIS A 63 -12.97 11.82 13.91
N ALA A 64 -11.69 11.49 14.15
CA ALA A 64 -10.96 10.58 13.28
C ALA A 64 -11.47 9.14 13.40
N GLY A 65 -11.62 8.46 12.26
CA GLY A 65 -11.89 7.03 12.16
C GLY A 65 -10.61 6.27 11.77
N GLU A 66 -10.38 5.12 12.38
CA GLU A 66 -9.24 4.25 12.03
C GLU A 66 -9.58 3.36 10.82
N VAL A 67 -8.72 3.38 9.81
CA VAL A 67 -8.79 2.57 8.60
C VAL A 67 -7.55 1.69 8.53
N SER A 68 -7.73 0.43 8.13
CA SER A 68 -6.62 -0.53 8.03
C SER A 68 -6.23 -0.78 6.58
N LEU A 69 -4.98 -0.45 6.25
CA LEU A 69 -4.29 -0.90 5.05
C LEU A 69 -3.59 -2.24 5.35
N PRO A 70 -3.26 -3.07 4.35
CA PRO A 70 -2.65 -4.37 4.60
C PRO A 70 -1.33 -4.34 5.40
N TRP A 71 -0.59 -3.23 5.34
CA TRP A 71 0.68 -3.04 6.05
C TRP A 71 0.60 -2.02 7.18
N ALA A 72 -0.49 -1.27 7.29
CA ALA A 72 -0.56 -0.16 8.22
C ALA A 72 -1.95 0.24 8.68
N ARG A 73 -2.05 0.89 9.84
CA ARG A 73 -3.25 1.60 10.29
C ARG A 73 -3.09 3.10 10.09
N ILE A 74 -4.14 3.74 9.60
CA ILE A 74 -4.22 5.19 9.41
C ILE A 74 -5.48 5.73 10.09
N GLU A 75 -5.36 6.90 10.67
CA GLU A 75 -6.51 7.69 11.13
C GLU A 75 -6.87 8.68 10.04
N VAL A 76 -8.15 8.67 9.65
CA VAL A 76 -8.70 9.56 8.62
C VAL A 76 -9.81 10.39 9.24
N ALA A 77 -9.85 11.68 8.94
CA ALA A 77 -10.91 12.58 9.39
C ALA A 77 -11.32 13.52 8.26
N VAL A 78 -12.59 13.92 8.24
CA VAL A 78 -13.13 14.90 7.29
C VAL A 78 -13.73 16.09 8.05
N GLY A 79 -13.32 17.29 7.65
CA GLY A 79 -13.73 18.55 8.28
C GLY A 79 -15.00 19.11 7.66
N THR A 80 -15.63 20.03 8.37
CA THR A 80 -16.78 20.78 7.84
C THR A 80 -16.36 21.67 6.66
N PRO A 81 -17.26 21.95 5.70
CA PRO A 81 -16.93 22.79 4.56
C PRO A 81 -16.60 24.22 4.97
N GLN A 82 -15.53 24.77 4.39
CA GLN A 82 -15.06 26.13 4.65
C GLN A 82 -15.05 26.97 3.38
N ARG A 83 -15.24 28.28 3.52
CA ARG A 83 -15.23 29.19 2.36
C ARG A 83 -13.83 29.62 1.93
N GLU A 84 -12.84 29.39 2.79
CA GLU A 84 -11.48 29.89 2.62
C GLU A 84 -10.49 28.82 3.06
N LEU A 85 -9.34 28.76 2.39
CA LEU A 85 -8.21 27.93 2.80
C LEU A 85 -7.46 28.60 3.97
N PRO A 86 -6.78 27.82 4.84
CA PRO A 86 -5.92 28.37 5.87
C PRO A 86 -4.84 29.30 5.28
N THR A 87 -4.58 30.42 5.94
CA THR A 87 -3.52 31.35 5.50
C THR A 87 -2.15 30.82 5.91
N ILE A 88 -1.32 30.36 4.96
CA ILE A 88 0.08 30.00 5.26
C ILE A 88 0.96 31.26 5.19
N LEU A 89 1.79 31.47 6.23
CA LEU A 89 2.84 32.50 6.22
C LEU A 89 3.85 32.22 5.09
N ASN A 90 3.89 33.14 4.10
CA ASN A 90 4.84 33.19 2.97
C ASN A 90 4.61 32.28 1.75
N GLY A 91 3.38 31.91 1.37
CA GLY A 91 3.15 31.47 -0.01
C GLY A 91 1.86 30.72 -0.34
N ALA A 92 1.12 31.29 -1.30
CA ALA A 92 0.41 30.63 -2.41
C ALA A 92 -0.70 29.59 -2.11
N ALA A 93 -1.91 30.08 -1.86
CA ALA A 93 -2.98 30.11 -2.88
C ALA A 93 -4.12 30.98 -2.34
N ASP A 94 -4.14 32.27 -2.73
CA ASP A 94 -5.29 33.13 -2.48
C ASP A 94 -6.36 32.76 -3.53
N VAL A 95 -6.98 31.60 -3.35
CA VAL A 95 -7.90 30.98 -4.31
C VAL A 95 -9.29 30.92 -3.70
N ALA A 96 -10.29 31.34 -4.47
CA ALA A 96 -11.69 31.20 -4.12
C ALA A 96 -12.16 29.76 -4.41
N PRO A 97 -13.11 29.23 -3.63
CA PRO A 97 -13.74 27.95 -3.97
C PRO A 97 -14.49 28.09 -5.31
N PRO A 98 -14.96 26.96 -5.90
CA PRO A 98 -15.84 26.99 -7.06
C PRO A 98 -17.05 27.92 -6.80
N GLU A 99 -17.73 28.40 -7.85
CA GLU A 99 -18.87 29.31 -7.66
C GLU A 99 -19.95 28.69 -6.76
N GLY A 100 -20.27 29.35 -5.64
CA GLY A 100 -21.18 28.83 -4.60
C GLY A 100 -20.64 27.65 -3.77
N GLY A 101 -19.38 27.28 -4.01
CA GLY A 101 -18.66 26.16 -3.44
C GLY A 101 -18.00 26.42 -2.09
N SER A 102 -17.23 25.41 -1.68
CA SER A 102 -16.47 25.39 -0.45
C SER A 102 -15.22 24.51 -0.59
N PHE A 103 -14.35 24.56 0.41
CA PHE A 103 -13.22 23.66 0.57
C PHE A 103 -13.51 22.69 1.72
N VAL A 104 -13.27 21.40 1.50
CA VAL A 104 -13.39 20.36 2.51
C VAL A 104 -12.01 19.85 2.87
N ARG A 105 -11.67 19.86 4.16
CA ARG A 105 -10.41 19.31 4.66
C ARG A 105 -10.54 17.81 4.88
N VAL A 106 -9.55 17.04 4.43
CA VAL A 106 -9.36 15.63 4.76
C VAL A 106 -7.99 15.48 5.39
N ASP A 107 -7.95 14.93 6.59
CA ASP A 107 -6.71 14.58 7.27
C ASP A 107 -6.51 13.07 7.19
N ALA A 108 -5.29 12.64 6.90
CA ALA A 108 -4.88 11.25 7.03
C ALA A 108 -3.51 11.16 7.69
N ARG A 109 -3.41 10.47 8.82
CA ARG A 109 -2.17 10.31 9.59
C ARG A 109 -1.97 8.87 10.03
N PRO A 110 -0.74 8.43 10.34
CA PRO A 110 -0.54 7.11 10.93
C PRO A 110 -1.28 7.02 12.26
N ALA A 111 -1.95 5.90 12.49
CA ALA A 111 -2.57 5.62 13.79
C ALA A 111 -1.50 5.25 14.84
N ASP A 112 -1.89 5.18 16.11
CA ASP A 112 -1.05 4.52 17.11
C ASP A 112 -0.85 3.03 16.75
N ASN A 113 0.37 2.51 16.91
CA ASN A 113 0.75 1.17 16.44
C ASN A 113 0.43 0.93 14.94
N ALA A 114 0.70 1.94 14.11
CA ALA A 114 0.43 1.95 12.67
C ALA A 114 1.02 0.82 11.85
N GLN A 115 1.87 -0.08 12.37
CA GLN A 115 2.49 -1.13 11.55
C GLN A 115 1.84 -2.49 11.82
N LEU A 116 1.37 -3.13 10.75
CA LEU A 116 0.73 -4.44 10.79
C LEU A 116 1.66 -5.53 10.21
N PRO A 117 1.53 -6.79 10.65
CA PRO A 117 2.12 -7.91 9.92
C PRO A 117 1.53 -7.94 8.51
N PHE A 118 2.42 -8.04 7.52
CA PHE A 118 2.05 -7.94 6.12
C PHE A 118 2.72 -9.04 5.32
N ALA A 119 1.94 -9.69 4.46
CA ALA A 119 2.38 -10.76 3.57
C ALA A 119 2.37 -10.27 2.13
N ALA A 120 3.50 -10.49 1.44
CA ALA A 120 3.66 -10.14 0.04
C ALA A 120 4.45 -11.21 -0.71
N THR A 121 4.07 -11.44 -1.95
CA THR A 121 4.65 -12.50 -2.80
C THR A 121 5.90 -12.09 -3.55
N GLY A 122 6.21 -10.79 -3.60
CA GLY A 122 7.33 -10.27 -4.36
C GLY A 122 7.53 -8.78 -4.24
N ARG A 123 8.49 -8.27 -5.01
CA ARG A 123 8.79 -6.84 -5.17
C ARG A 123 8.78 -6.45 -6.66
N PRO A 124 8.34 -5.22 -7.01
CA PRO A 124 7.69 -4.24 -6.12
C PRO A 124 6.34 -4.74 -5.61
N LEU A 125 5.87 -4.17 -4.50
CA LEU A 125 4.55 -4.47 -3.96
C LEU A 125 3.48 -3.98 -4.93
N GLN A 126 2.40 -4.75 -5.08
CA GLN A 126 1.40 -4.56 -6.15
C GLN A 126 0.10 -3.93 -5.68
N VAL A 127 -0.13 -3.88 -4.36
CA VAL A 127 -1.33 -3.34 -3.74
C VAL A 127 -1.60 -1.91 -4.18
N ALA A 128 -2.83 -1.67 -4.65
CA ALA A 128 -3.33 -0.37 -5.03
C ALA A 128 -4.19 0.20 -3.91
N VAL A 129 -3.90 1.46 -3.52
CA VAL A 129 -4.71 2.21 -2.57
C VAL A 129 -5.27 3.45 -3.23
N GLU A 130 -6.60 3.56 -3.20
CA GLU A 130 -7.33 4.73 -3.67
C GLU A 130 -8.02 5.42 -2.50
N ILE A 131 -7.96 6.74 -2.47
CA ILE A 131 -8.68 7.55 -1.49
C ILE A 131 -9.59 8.51 -2.23
N VAL A 132 -10.84 8.58 -1.79
CA VAL A 132 -11.89 9.38 -2.41
C VAL A 132 -12.64 10.13 -1.32
N LEU A 133 -12.74 11.44 -1.47
CA LEU A 133 -13.71 12.24 -0.72
C LEU A 133 -15.06 12.12 -1.41
N ARG A 134 -16.11 11.79 -0.65
CA ARG A 134 -17.49 11.88 -1.13
C ARG A 134 -18.21 13.02 -0.43
N ALA A 135 -18.86 13.87 -1.21
CA ALA A 135 -19.61 15.01 -0.72
C ALA A 135 -20.97 15.08 -1.41
N ASP A 136 -22.06 14.89 -0.65
CA ASP A 136 -23.44 14.75 -1.13
C ASP A 136 -23.57 13.77 -2.32
N GLY A 137 -22.84 12.64 -2.25
CA GLY A 137 -22.83 11.59 -3.27
C GLY A 137 -21.94 11.84 -4.50
N ALA A 138 -21.28 12.98 -4.60
CA ALA A 138 -20.25 13.24 -5.62
C ALA A 138 -18.87 12.78 -5.14
N GLU A 139 -18.09 12.14 -6.01
CA GLU A 139 -16.77 11.58 -5.69
C GLU A 139 -15.62 12.48 -6.18
N TYR A 140 -14.62 12.70 -5.33
CA TYR A 140 -13.43 13.49 -5.62
C TYR A 140 -12.17 12.68 -5.25
N SER A 141 -11.36 12.34 -6.25
CA SER A 141 -10.15 11.55 -6.03
C SER A 141 -9.10 12.34 -5.24
N LEU A 142 -8.61 11.73 -4.18
CA LEU A 142 -7.49 12.21 -3.35
C LEU A 142 -6.19 11.47 -3.67
N SER A 143 -6.16 10.51 -4.59
CA SER A 143 -4.94 9.76 -4.96
C SER A 143 -4.10 10.44 -6.06
N GLY A 144 -4.59 11.55 -6.62
CA GLY A 144 -3.96 12.28 -7.72
C GLY A 144 -2.86 13.26 -7.30
N PRO A 145 -2.37 14.11 -8.24
CA PRO A 145 -1.40 15.16 -7.95
C PRO A 145 -1.86 16.07 -6.80
N GLY A 146 -0.97 16.31 -5.83
CA GLY A 146 -1.29 17.10 -4.63
C GLY A 146 -2.13 16.37 -3.58
N GLY A 147 -2.51 15.12 -3.84
CA GLY A 147 -3.34 14.29 -2.97
C GLY A 147 -2.61 13.58 -1.83
N LEU A 148 -3.32 12.62 -1.23
CA LEU A 148 -2.80 11.66 -0.26
C LEU A 148 -2.22 10.47 -1.03
N ARG A 149 -0.95 10.14 -0.78
CA ARG A 149 -0.28 9.00 -1.42
C ARG A 149 0.04 7.96 -0.36
N PHE A 150 -0.57 6.79 -0.47
CA PHE A 150 -0.29 5.62 0.36
C PHE A 150 0.26 4.50 -0.53
N ASP A 151 1.55 4.58 -0.82
CA ASP A 151 2.29 3.55 -1.58
C ASP A 151 3.25 2.84 -0.62
N PRO A 152 3.14 1.51 -0.45
CA PRO A 152 4.03 0.78 0.45
C PRO A 152 5.46 0.62 -0.11
N ASN A 153 5.69 0.96 -1.37
CA ASN A 153 7.02 0.98 -1.98
C ASN A 153 7.78 2.30 -1.74
N ASP A 154 7.12 3.33 -1.21
CA ASP A 154 7.77 4.61 -0.93
C ASP A 154 8.55 4.58 0.39
N PHE A 155 9.78 5.10 0.35
CA PHE A 155 10.69 5.17 1.50
C PHE A 155 10.25 6.19 2.57
N PHE A 156 9.46 7.19 2.15
CA PHE A 156 8.76 8.09 3.05
C PHE A 156 7.36 7.52 3.19
N VAL A 157 7.04 6.95 4.35
CA VAL A 157 5.75 6.32 4.65
C VAL A 157 4.62 7.32 4.41
N GLY A 158 4.07 7.32 3.19
CA GLY A 158 2.91 8.06 2.70
C GLY A 158 2.99 9.58 2.83
N ALA A 159 2.42 10.30 1.87
CA ALA A 159 2.12 11.72 2.06
C ALA A 159 0.93 11.84 3.02
N THR A 160 1.15 11.56 4.30
CA THR A 160 0.21 11.81 5.39
C THR A 160 0.12 13.31 5.64
N GLY A 161 -1.03 13.80 6.07
CA GLY A 161 -1.27 15.20 6.36
C GLY A 161 -2.65 15.66 5.94
N SER A 162 -2.81 16.97 5.88
CA SER A 162 -4.07 17.62 5.52
C SER A 162 -4.13 17.91 4.02
N ARG A 163 -5.26 17.58 3.40
CA ARG A 163 -5.62 17.96 2.04
C ARG A 163 -6.91 18.75 2.04
N TRP A 164 -6.98 19.76 1.20
CA TRP A 164 -8.20 20.54 0.99
C TRP A 164 -8.72 20.30 -0.41
N VAL A 165 -9.98 19.91 -0.52
CA VAL A 165 -10.64 19.63 -1.79
C VAL A 165 -11.66 20.71 -2.08
N ALA A 166 -11.56 21.33 -3.25
CA ALA A 166 -12.57 22.25 -3.75
C ALA A 166 -13.83 21.48 -4.16
N VAL A 167 -14.97 21.79 -3.56
CA VAL A 167 -16.26 21.12 -3.85
C VAL A 167 -17.33 22.15 -4.23
N PRO A 168 -18.27 21.82 -5.14
CA PRO A 168 -19.46 22.62 -5.39
C PRO A 168 -20.37 22.65 -4.16
N GLY A 169 -21.07 23.76 -3.95
CA GLY A 169 -22.01 23.92 -2.84
C GLY A 169 -21.35 23.92 -1.45
N HIS A 170 -22.18 23.63 -0.43
CA HIS A 170 -21.79 23.46 0.96
C HIS A 170 -22.33 22.10 1.41
N PRO A 171 -21.60 21.00 1.15
CA PRO A 171 -22.13 19.67 1.33
C PRO A 171 -22.44 19.37 2.79
N SER A 172 -23.52 18.61 3.01
CA SER A 172 -23.98 18.22 4.34
C SER A 172 -23.66 16.78 4.69
N GLU A 173 -23.48 15.93 3.69
CA GLU A 173 -23.07 14.53 3.83
C GLU A 173 -21.63 14.41 3.34
N LEU A 174 -20.72 14.05 4.25
CA LEU A 174 -19.30 13.94 3.99
C LEU A 174 -18.78 12.59 4.49
N GLU A 175 -18.07 11.88 3.62
CA GLU A 175 -17.39 10.64 3.95
C GLU A 175 -16.10 10.50 3.13
N VAL A 176 -15.15 9.73 3.65
CA VAL A 176 -13.91 9.39 2.96
C VAL A 176 -13.91 7.88 2.72
N ALA A 177 -13.88 7.49 1.45
CA ALA A 177 -13.72 6.10 1.04
C ALA A 177 -12.23 5.81 0.81
N VAL A 178 -11.73 4.74 1.44
CA VAL A 178 -10.40 4.20 1.25
C VAL A 178 -10.54 2.81 0.64
N LEU A 179 -10.05 2.63 -0.57
CA LEU A 179 -10.13 1.37 -1.31
C LEU A 179 -8.76 0.71 -1.34
N VAL A 180 -8.71 -0.57 -0.99
CA VAL A 180 -7.53 -1.42 -1.09
C VAL A 180 -7.86 -2.53 -2.08
N ASP A 181 -7.22 -2.52 -3.26
CA ASP A 181 -7.52 -3.43 -4.37
C ASP A 181 -9.05 -3.55 -4.63
N GLY A 182 -9.72 -2.40 -4.66
CA GLY A 182 -11.15 -2.28 -4.92
C GLY A 182 -12.08 -2.69 -3.76
N LYS A 183 -11.56 -3.03 -2.57
CA LYS A 183 -12.38 -3.22 -1.36
C LYS A 183 -12.38 -1.96 -0.50
N GLU A 184 -13.57 -1.47 -0.24
CA GLU A 184 -13.80 -0.15 0.36
C GLU A 184 -13.95 -0.21 1.89
N GLN A 185 -13.37 0.79 2.55
CA GLN A 185 -13.63 1.20 3.92
C GLN A 185 -14.07 2.66 3.91
N THR A 186 -15.13 2.99 4.63
CA THR A 186 -15.72 4.33 4.62
C THR A 186 -15.63 4.96 6.00
N VAL A 187 -15.09 6.17 6.07
CA VAL A 187 -15.02 6.98 7.28
C VAL A 187 -16.01 8.12 7.17
N HIS A 188 -16.99 8.15 8.07
CA HIS A 188 -18.02 9.18 8.10
C HIS A 188 -17.52 10.42 8.85
N ALA A 189 -18.16 11.57 8.63
CA ALA A 189 -17.81 12.83 9.29
C ALA A 189 -17.93 12.81 10.84
N ASP A 190 -18.64 11.83 11.41
CA ASP A 190 -18.73 11.62 12.85
C ASP A 190 -17.64 10.66 13.40
N GLY A 191 -16.73 10.22 12.54
CA GLY A 191 -15.63 9.32 12.85
C GLY A 191 -16.00 7.84 12.86
N THR A 192 -17.27 7.49 12.60
CA THR A 192 -17.66 6.08 12.47
C THR A 192 -17.07 5.47 11.20
N VAL A 193 -16.68 4.19 11.29
CA VAL A 193 -16.02 3.47 10.18
C VAL A 193 -16.87 2.29 9.75
N SER A 194 -17.15 2.21 8.45
CA SER A 194 -17.77 1.07 7.78
C SER A 194 -16.69 0.31 7.01
N ALA A 195 -16.09 -0.71 7.64
CA ALA A 195 -14.93 -1.40 7.07
C ALA A 195 -15.28 -2.54 6.09
N GLY A 196 -16.53 -3.00 6.06
CA GLY A 196 -16.97 -4.07 5.16
C GLY A 196 -16.06 -5.31 5.22
N ARG A 197 -15.57 -5.75 4.06
CA ARG A 197 -14.65 -6.91 3.95
C ARG A 197 -13.28 -6.65 4.57
N ALA A 198 -12.87 -5.39 4.66
CA ALA A 198 -11.58 -5.02 5.25
C ALA A 198 -11.61 -5.00 6.78
N ALA A 199 -12.74 -5.28 7.44
CA ALA A 199 -12.84 -5.37 8.89
C ALA A 199 -11.80 -6.33 9.49
N GLY A 200 -11.50 -7.45 8.82
CA GLY A 200 -10.47 -8.40 9.26
C GLY A 200 -9.05 -7.82 9.32
N LEU A 201 -8.74 -6.75 8.57
CA LEU A 201 -7.45 -6.06 8.69
C LEU A 201 -7.33 -5.29 10.02
N ALA A 202 -8.45 -4.78 10.55
CA ALA A 202 -8.46 -4.05 11.81
C ALA A 202 -8.18 -4.95 13.02
N GLU A 203 -8.45 -6.25 12.89
CA GLU A 203 -8.23 -7.27 13.92
C GLU A 203 -6.76 -7.71 14.02
N LEU A 204 -5.92 -7.38 13.03
CA LEU A 204 -4.51 -7.78 13.00
C LEU A 204 -3.73 -7.16 14.17
N PRO A 205 -2.91 -7.92 14.90
CA PRO A 205 -2.12 -7.35 15.99
C PRO A 205 -1.10 -6.35 15.44
N GLY A 206 -0.90 -5.23 16.14
CA GLY A 206 0.18 -4.29 15.80
C GLY A 206 1.55 -4.91 16.08
N LEU A 207 2.53 -4.67 15.20
CA LEU A 207 3.86 -5.28 15.30
C LEU A 207 4.62 -4.92 16.60
N ARG A 208 4.35 -3.74 17.18
CA ARG A 208 4.96 -3.31 18.45
C ARG A 208 4.30 -3.91 19.68
N SER A 209 3.07 -4.42 19.55
CA SER A 209 2.30 -5.02 20.63
C SER A 209 2.62 -6.51 20.82
N GLY A 210 3.15 -7.16 19.79
CA GLY A 210 3.64 -8.54 19.81
C GLY A 210 5.14 -8.61 20.13
N SER A 211 5.56 -8.24 21.34
CA SER A 211 6.93 -8.51 21.77
C SER A 211 7.10 -10.01 22.02
N ARG A 212 7.59 -10.71 20.98
CA ARG A 212 7.70 -12.17 20.80
C ARG A 212 6.37 -12.86 20.51
N ALA A 213 6.09 -13.12 19.23
CA ALA A 213 5.43 -14.38 18.92
C ALA A 213 6.34 -15.48 19.48
N ASP A 214 5.78 -16.40 20.28
CA ASP A 214 6.54 -17.53 20.79
C ASP A 214 6.99 -18.35 19.58
N GLU A 215 8.28 -18.29 19.25
CA GLU A 215 8.85 -19.09 18.19
C GLU A 215 8.57 -20.56 18.51
N VAL A 216 7.99 -21.27 17.56
CA VAL A 216 7.61 -22.67 17.73
C VAL A 216 8.67 -23.52 17.05
N ALA A 217 9.36 -24.36 17.81
CA ALA A 217 10.22 -25.39 17.24
C ALA A 217 9.35 -26.38 16.46
N CYS A 218 9.74 -26.69 15.23
CA CYS A 218 9.10 -27.77 14.48
C CYS A 218 9.28 -29.10 15.23
N GLY A 219 8.35 -30.03 15.01
CA GLY A 219 8.52 -31.40 15.48
C GLY A 219 9.77 -32.07 14.91
N PRO A 220 10.13 -33.26 15.43
CA PRO A 220 11.36 -33.95 15.04
C PRO A 220 11.41 -34.18 13.53
N THR A 221 12.56 -33.85 12.95
CA THR A 221 12.82 -34.03 11.53
C THR A 221 12.95 -35.51 11.20
N ARG A 222 12.21 -35.99 10.19
CA ARG A 222 12.27 -37.37 9.71
C ARG A 222 12.67 -37.42 8.24
N ARG A 223 13.49 -38.41 7.89
CA ARG A 223 13.83 -38.69 6.49
C ARG A 223 12.69 -39.40 5.77
N VAL A 224 12.40 -38.99 4.55
CA VAL A 224 11.29 -39.55 3.74
C VAL A 224 11.71 -40.05 2.35
N ASP A 225 13.01 -40.06 2.08
CA ASP A 225 13.65 -40.61 0.88
C ASP A 225 14.57 -41.79 1.21
N ASP A 226 15.11 -42.42 0.16
CA ASP A 226 16.05 -43.54 0.21
C ASP A 226 17.49 -43.16 -0.24
N SER A 227 17.85 -41.87 -0.29
CA SER A 227 19.18 -41.41 -0.74
C SER A 227 20.30 -41.91 0.19
N SER A 228 21.50 -42.03 -0.37
CA SER A 228 22.69 -42.44 0.37
C SER A 228 23.37 -41.30 1.14
N LEU A 229 22.98 -40.05 0.86
CA LEU A 229 23.51 -38.84 1.49
C LEU A 229 23.32 -38.86 3.01
N ARG A 230 24.21 -38.18 3.74
CA ARG A 230 24.12 -38.01 5.19
C ARG A 230 24.35 -36.55 5.57
N LEU A 231 23.68 -36.11 6.63
CA LEU A 231 23.98 -34.82 7.22
C LEU A 231 25.35 -34.90 7.91
N PRO A 232 26.17 -33.84 7.86
CA PRO A 232 27.43 -33.79 8.59
C PRO A 232 27.22 -33.93 10.10
N ASP A 233 28.22 -34.47 10.81
CA ASP A 233 28.21 -34.58 12.27
C ASP A 233 27.84 -33.24 12.94
N GLY A 234 26.78 -33.25 13.78
CA GLY A 234 26.28 -32.07 14.48
C GLY A 234 25.12 -31.34 13.79
N LEU A 235 24.69 -31.81 12.61
CA LEU A 235 23.49 -31.35 11.91
C LEU A 235 22.39 -32.42 11.84
N ASP A 236 22.53 -33.54 12.59
CA ASP A 236 21.53 -34.62 12.59
C ASP A 236 20.14 -34.14 13.05
N ASP A 237 20.10 -33.10 13.87
CA ASP A 237 18.88 -32.40 14.32
C ASP A 237 18.83 -30.99 13.70
N LEU A 238 18.70 -30.88 12.38
CA LEU A 238 18.50 -29.58 11.71
C LEU A 238 17.35 -28.83 12.40
N ALA A 239 17.68 -27.68 12.99
CA ALA A 239 16.68 -26.87 13.66
C ALA A 239 15.72 -26.32 12.60
N CYS A 240 14.43 -26.53 12.84
CA CYS A 240 13.35 -25.93 12.09
C CYS A 240 12.50 -25.16 13.10
N THR A 241 12.16 -23.92 12.74
CA THR A 241 11.40 -23.04 13.63
C THR A 241 10.36 -22.27 12.82
N VAL A 242 9.11 -22.33 13.26
CA VAL A 242 8.08 -21.38 12.85
C VAL A 242 8.27 -20.11 13.67
N ARG A 243 8.70 -19.05 12.99
CA ARG A 243 9.06 -17.76 13.59
C ARG A 243 7.84 -16.92 13.90
N THR A 244 6.84 -16.97 13.02
CA THR A 244 5.56 -16.28 13.23
C THR A 244 4.48 -16.94 12.37
N THR A 245 3.27 -16.95 12.92
CA THR A 245 2.05 -17.19 12.19
C THR A 245 1.12 -16.00 12.36
N PHE A 246 0.35 -15.68 11.33
CA PHE A 246 -0.79 -14.76 11.46
C PHE A 246 -1.81 -15.05 10.37
N ARG A 247 -3.06 -14.71 10.67
CA ARG A 247 -4.17 -14.77 9.73
C ARG A 247 -4.40 -13.41 9.12
N THR A 248 -4.72 -13.32 7.84
CA THR A 248 -5.01 -12.06 7.15
C THR A 248 -6.01 -12.25 6.01
N PRO A 249 -6.96 -11.33 5.79
CA PRO A 249 -7.86 -11.39 4.65
C PRO A 249 -7.21 -11.00 3.31
N TYR A 250 -5.97 -10.49 3.32
CA TYR A 250 -5.28 -9.98 2.12
C TYR A 250 -3.80 -10.37 2.10
N VAL A 251 -3.31 -10.77 0.92
CA VAL A 251 -1.90 -11.04 0.62
C VAL A 251 -1.50 -10.34 -0.67
N ASP A 252 -0.44 -9.54 -0.67
CA ASP A 252 -0.02 -8.80 -1.85
C ASP A 252 0.49 -9.70 -2.98
N GLY A 253 -0.03 -9.47 -4.19
CA GLY A 253 0.16 -10.32 -5.37
C GLY A 253 -0.76 -11.55 -5.44
N VAL A 254 -1.57 -11.81 -4.41
CA VAL A 254 -2.68 -12.78 -4.44
C VAL A 254 -4.03 -12.05 -4.42
N GLY A 255 -4.16 -11.03 -3.58
CA GLY A 255 -5.36 -10.22 -3.39
C GLY A 255 -6.13 -10.59 -2.12
N TRP A 256 -7.44 -10.32 -2.15
CA TRP A 256 -8.36 -10.64 -1.05
C TRP A 256 -8.79 -12.11 -1.08
N ALA A 257 -8.74 -12.78 0.07
CA ALA A 257 -9.26 -14.14 0.24
C ALA A 257 -10.74 -14.22 -0.13
N PRO A 258 -11.28 -15.37 -0.59
CA PRO A 258 -12.71 -15.58 -0.82
C PRO A 258 -13.57 -15.33 0.44
N GLU A 259 -14.88 -15.09 0.29
CA GLU A 259 -15.78 -14.91 1.45
C GLU A 259 -15.83 -16.17 2.31
N GLY A 260 -15.72 -16.02 3.65
CA GLY A 260 -15.65 -17.13 4.59
C GLY A 260 -14.27 -17.78 4.71
N HIS A 261 -13.27 -17.22 4.01
CA HIS A 261 -11.90 -17.66 4.00
C HIS A 261 -10.94 -16.50 4.31
N GLU A 262 -9.77 -16.85 4.81
CA GLU A 262 -8.65 -15.96 5.03
C GLU A 262 -7.35 -16.67 4.67
N TYR A 263 -6.23 -15.95 4.70
CA TYR A 263 -4.91 -16.54 4.52
C TYR A 263 -4.26 -16.79 5.87
N LEU A 264 -3.82 -18.02 6.11
CA LEU A 264 -2.84 -18.34 7.15
C LEU A 264 -1.45 -18.14 6.56
N VAL A 265 -0.72 -17.20 7.12
CA VAL A 265 0.67 -16.90 6.77
C VAL A 265 1.57 -17.55 7.81
N VAL A 266 2.49 -18.39 7.35
CA VAL A 266 3.49 -19.06 8.21
C VAL A 266 4.87 -18.66 7.73
N VAL A 267 5.66 -18.08 8.62
CA VAL A 267 7.08 -17.79 8.36
C VAL A 267 7.91 -18.83 9.10
N ALA A 268 8.59 -19.68 8.33
CA ALA A 268 9.43 -20.75 8.85
C ALA A 268 10.89 -20.55 8.44
N ALA A 269 11.81 -20.95 9.32
CA ALA A 269 13.24 -20.97 9.07
C ALA A 269 13.80 -22.35 9.37
N HIS A 270 14.91 -22.69 8.72
CA HIS A 270 15.71 -23.87 9.06
C HIS A 270 17.19 -23.49 9.07
N ASP A 271 18.02 -24.34 9.66
CA ASP A 271 19.48 -24.22 9.53
C ASP A 271 19.89 -24.45 8.07
N ASP A 272 20.72 -23.58 7.51
CA ASP A 272 21.26 -23.73 6.15
C ASP A 272 22.07 -25.03 6.00
N VAL A 273 21.86 -25.74 4.89
CA VAL A 273 22.61 -26.97 4.56
C VAL A 273 23.53 -26.73 3.35
N PRO A 274 24.71 -26.11 3.53
CA PRO A 274 25.62 -25.82 2.43
C PRO A 274 26.35 -27.06 1.88
N SER A 275 26.33 -28.17 2.62
CA SER A 275 27.00 -29.41 2.24
C SER A 275 26.45 -30.62 2.97
N VAL A 276 26.59 -31.78 2.35
CA VAL A 276 26.28 -33.10 2.91
C VAL A 276 27.42 -34.07 2.68
N ASP A 277 27.41 -35.21 3.37
CA ASP A 277 28.33 -36.30 3.13
C ASP A 277 27.74 -37.26 2.08
N GLY A 278 28.53 -37.52 1.04
CA GLY A 278 28.23 -38.48 -0.01
C GLY A 278 28.37 -39.94 0.43
N PRO A 279 28.04 -40.90 -0.45
CA PRO A 279 28.03 -42.32 -0.11
C PRO A 279 29.36 -42.90 0.37
N ALA A 280 30.52 -42.34 -0.03
CA ALA A 280 31.83 -42.76 0.47
C ALA A 280 32.41 -41.84 1.56
N GLY A 281 31.60 -40.93 2.11
CA GLY A 281 31.98 -39.99 3.17
C GLY A 281 32.74 -38.75 2.66
N GLU A 282 32.77 -38.53 1.35
CA GLU A 282 33.27 -37.32 0.73
C GLU A 282 32.25 -36.19 0.81
N ARG A 283 32.73 -34.94 0.86
CA ARG A 283 31.85 -33.76 0.95
C ARG A 283 31.23 -33.45 -0.42
N TRP A 284 29.92 -33.23 -0.43
CA TRP A 284 29.16 -32.76 -1.59
C TRP A 284 28.59 -31.37 -1.28
N ASN A 285 28.61 -30.47 -2.25
CA ASN A 285 27.91 -29.19 -2.15
C ASN A 285 26.41 -29.44 -2.20
N ALA A 286 25.66 -28.71 -1.37
CA ALA A 286 24.23 -28.82 -1.30
C ALA A 286 23.55 -27.45 -1.43
N THR A 287 22.35 -27.49 -2.00
CA THR A 287 21.39 -26.39 -1.96
C THR A 287 20.08 -26.95 -1.40
N ASP A 288 19.42 -26.17 -0.57
CA ASP A 288 18.19 -26.56 0.09
C ASP A 288 16.99 -25.70 -0.34
N THR A 289 15.81 -26.27 -0.20
CA THR A 289 14.55 -25.61 -0.50
C THR A 289 13.51 -26.05 0.52
N LEU A 290 12.97 -25.09 1.26
CA LEU A 290 11.87 -25.31 2.19
C LEU A 290 10.53 -25.13 1.48
N THR A 291 9.69 -26.15 1.57
CA THR A 291 8.29 -26.16 1.13
C THR A 291 7.39 -26.57 2.30
N GLY A 292 6.07 -26.51 2.13
CA GLY A 292 5.17 -26.96 3.17
C GLY A 292 3.77 -27.28 2.68
N ARG A 293 3.05 -28.10 3.43
CA ARG A 293 1.64 -28.44 3.19
C ARG A 293 0.84 -28.29 4.47
N LEU A 294 -0.35 -27.72 4.36
CA LEU A 294 -1.28 -27.56 5.47
C LEU A 294 -2.46 -28.52 5.28
N ASP A 295 -2.60 -29.52 6.16
CA ASP A 295 -3.57 -30.62 6.01
C ASP A 295 -3.53 -31.27 4.60
N GLY A 296 -2.33 -31.39 4.03
CA GLY A 296 -2.11 -31.94 2.69
C GLY A 296 -2.36 -30.97 1.52
N ALA A 297 -2.86 -29.76 1.78
CA ALA A 297 -2.99 -28.70 0.77
C ALA A 297 -1.65 -27.99 0.52
N GLU A 298 -1.36 -27.69 -0.74
CA GLU A 298 -0.21 -26.86 -1.12
C GLU A 298 -0.47 -25.37 -0.79
N PRO A 299 0.57 -24.56 -0.61
CA PRO A 299 0.42 -23.12 -0.43
C PRO A 299 -0.18 -22.47 -1.70
N VAL A 300 -0.86 -21.34 -1.55
CA VAL A 300 -1.50 -20.64 -2.69
C VAL A 300 -0.49 -19.99 -3.65
N VAL A 301 0.76 -19.89 -3.22
CA VAL A 301 1.91 -19.34 -3.95
C VAL A 301 3.18 -20.10 -3.57
N ASP A 302 4.17 -20.11 -4.46
CA ASP A 302 5.47 -20.72 -4.13
C ASP A 302 6.09 -20.06 -2.88
N PRO A 303 6.84 -20.82 -2.04
CA PRO A 303 7.46 -20.29 -0.83
C PRO A 303 8.31 -19.05 -1.11
N VAL A 304 8.06 -17.98 -0.36
CA VAL A 304 8.63 -16.66 -0.61
C VAL A 304 9.80 -16.41 0.33
N ASP A 305 10.93 -15.93 -0.17
CA ASP A 305 12.03 -15.42 0.66
C ASP A 305 11.60 -14.11 1.33
N VAL A 306 11.41 -14.14 2.66
CA VAL A 306 10.96 -12.95 3.41
C VAL A 306 12.00 -11.84 3.36
N ASN A 307 13.29 -12.17 3.34
CA ASN A 307 14.34 -11.16 3.31
C ASN A 307 14.36 -10.44 1.94
N ALA A 308 14.14 -11.18 0.85
CA ALA A 308 14.02 -10.61 -0.49
C ALA A 308 12.81 -9.67 -0.61
N VAL A 309 11.69 -10.01 0.02
CA VAL A 309 10.48 -9.18 0.00
C VAL A 309 10.55 -8.04 1.00
N ASN A 310 11.23 -8.20 2.14
CA ASN A 310 11.28 -7.16 3.16
C ASN A 310 12.11 -5.95 2.71
N ALA A 311 13.34 -6.14 2.24
CA ALA A 311 14.25 -5.08 1.75
C ALA A 311 14.24 -3.74 2.54
N GLY A 312 13.95 -3.77 3.85
CA GLY A 312 13.95 -2.59 4.73
C GLY A 312 12.63 -1.80 4.83
N THR A 313 11.51 -2.31 4.31
CA THR A 313 10.19 -1.65 4.39
C THR A 313 9.15 -2.42 5.21
N LEU A 314 9.44 -3.68 5.58
CA LEU A 314 8.61 -4.51 6.46
C LEU A 314 9.39 -4.88 7.74
N ALA A 315 8.71 -5.18 8.83
CA ALA A 315 9.34 -5.25 10.15
C ALA A 315 10.13 -6.53 10.46
N ILE A 316 10.23 -7.49 9.52
CA ILE A 316 10.76 -8.85 9.79
C ILE A 316 12.08 -9.06 9.04
N GLN A 317 13.20 -8.57 9.56
CA GLN A 317 14.53 -8.95 9.06
C GLN A 317 15.07 -10.09 9.93
N LEU A 318 15.38 -11.23 9.32
CA LEU A 318 15.85 -12.43 10.02
C LEU A 318 17.10 -12.99 9.35
N VAL A 319 18.02 -13.53 10.15
CA VAL A 319 19.36 -13.92 9.68
C VAL A 319 19.32 -15.21 8.84
N ASP A 320 18.34 -16.08 9.06
CA ASP A 320 18.35 -17.48 8.62
C ASP A 320 17.51 -17.75 7.35
N GLY A 321 17.47 -16.78 6.41
CA GLY A 321 16.78 -16.95 5.11
C GLY A 321 15.33 -17.49 5.19
N PRO A 322 14.47 -16.99 6.09
CA PRO A 322 13.16 -17.59 6.33
C PRO A 322 12.27 -17.57 5.09
N ARG A 323 11.44 -18.61 4.97
CA ARG A 323 10.42 -18.73 3.93
C ARG A 323 9.05 -18.42 4.49
N MET A 324 8.29 -17.64 3.75
CA MET A 324 6.87 -17.43 3.99
C MET A 324 6.06 -18.38 3.13
N LEU A 325 5.17 -19.12 3.78
CA LEU A 325 4.17 -19.99 3.19
C LEU A 325 2.81 -19.34 3.43
N VAL A 326 1.94 -19.35 2.42
CA VAL A 326 0.61 -18.75 2.49
C VAL A 326 -0.41 -19.82 2.12
N PHE A 327 -1.38 -20.06 3.01
CA PHE A 327 -2.43 -21.05 2.80
C PHE A 327 -3.79 -20.37 2.87
N GLU A 328 -4.71 -20.71 1.97
CA GLU A 328 -6.12 -20.33 2.12
C GLU A 328 -6.78 -21.28 3.12
N VAL A 329 -7.40 -20.71 4.16
CA VAL A 329 -8.03 -21.45 5.25
C VAL A 329 -9.43 -20.89 5.51
N PRO A 330 -10.36 -21.69 6.06
CA PRO A 330 -11.64 -21.15 6.50
C PRO A 330 -11.43 -20.19 7.68
N GLU A 331 -12.22 -19.11 7.74
CA GLU A 331 -12.21 -18.14 8.87
C GLU A 331 -12.54 -18.81 10.21
N THR A 332 -13.29 -19.91 10.17
CA THR A 332 -13.67 -20.67 11.36
C THR A 332 -13.44 -22.15 11.16
N GLY A 333 -13.04 -22.83 12.23
CA GLY A 333 -12.78 -24.27 12.23
C GLY A 333 -11.31 -24.60 12.32
N SER A 334 -10.99 -25.87 12.04
CA SER A 334 -9.63 -26.41 12.09
C SER A 334 -8.89 -26.13 10.79
N THR A 335 -7.62 -25.78 10.90
CA THR A 335 -6.70 -25.64 9.76
C THR A 335 -5.83 -26.86 9.52
N GLY A 336 -5.80 -27.81 10.46
CA GLY A 336 -4.97 -29.00 10.43
C GLY A 336 -3.48 -28.72 10.63
N ASP A 337 -2.70 -29.80 10.61
CA ASP A 337 -1.27 -29.76 10.87
C ASP A 337 -0.50 -29.24 9.65
N LEU A 338 0.58 -28.51 9.91
CA LEU A 338 1.54 -28.10 8.90
C LEU A 338 2.66 -29.13 8.81
N VAL A 339 2.93 -29.63 7.61
CA VAL A 339 4.10 -30.44 7.29
C VAL A 339 5.06 -29.60 6.49
N LEU A 340 6.22 -29.29 7.07
CA LEU A 340 7.32 -28.62 6.40
C LEU A 340 8.24 -29.67 5.78
N ARG A 341 8.65 -29.45 4.53
CA ARG A 341 9.58 -30.34 3.81
C ARG A 341 10.81 -29.57 3.35
N LEU A 342 11.97 -30.06 3.73
CA LEU A 342 13.27 -29.60 3.28
C LEU A 342 13.79 -30.54 2.20
N ASP A 343 13.85 -30.07 0.96
CA ASP A 343 14.49 -30.76 -0.15
C ASP A 343 15.94 -30.28 -0.28
N ILE A 344 16.90 -31.19 -0.17
CA ILE A 344 18.33 -30.93 -0.29
C ILE A 344 18.83 -31.56 -1.59
N ASP A 345 19.26 -30.74 -2.53
CA ASP A 345 19.86 -31.15 -3.80
C ASP A 345 21.39 -31.07 -3.66
N ALA A 346 22.07 -32.21 -3.80
CA ALA A 346 23.50 -32.31 -3.58
C ALA A 346 24.27 -32.81 -4.80
N ARG A 347 25.48 -32.28 -4.97
CA ARG A 347 26.42 -32.67 -6.03
C ARG A 347 27.85 -32.77 -5.51
N PRO A 348 28.67 -33.69 -6.03
CA PRO A 348 30.09 -33.76 -5.71
C PRO A 348 30.79 -32.42 -5.91
N ASP A 349 31.79 -32.14 -5.07
CA ASP A 349 32.64 -30.96 -5.21
C ASP A 349 33.47 -30.98 -6.51
N ASP A 350 33.81 -32.17 -7.01
CA ASP A 350 34.49 -32.33 -8.29
C ASP A 350 33.49 -32.15 -9.44
N PRO A 351 33.58 -31.07 -10.24
CA PRO A 351 32.64 -30.83 -11.34
C PRO A 351 32.75 -31.87 -12.48
N ALA A 352 33.78 -32.72 -12.48
CA ALA A 352 33.90 -33.82 -13.42
C ALA A 352 33.09 -35.06 -13.02
N ASP A 353 32.63 -35.14 -11.76
CA ASP A 353 31.76 -36.21 -11.29
C ASP A 353 30.29 -35.84 -11.55
N PRO A 354 29.56 -36.60 -12.40
CA PRO A 354 28.17 -36.32 -12.72
C PRO A 354 27.20 -36.71 -11.59
N GLY A 355 27.70 -37.14 -10.42
CA GLY A 355 26.90 -37.49 -9.25
C GLY A 355 25.86 -36.44 -8.90
N HIS A 356 24.64 -36.90 -8.59
CA HIS A 356 23.53 -36.06 -8.16
C HIS A 356 22.59 -36.92 -7.33
N GLU A 357 22.28 -36.44 -6.13
CA GLU A 357 21.32 -37.08 -5.24
C GLU A 357 20.47 -36.03 -4.55
N GLN A 358 19.27 -36.43 -4.11
CA GLN A 358 18.35 -35.59 -3.36
C GLN A 358 18.00 -36.27 -2.04
N MET A 359 18.13 -35.51 -0.95
CA MET A 359 17.64 -35.88 0.38
C MET A 359 16.38 -35.07 0.68
N ARG A 360 15.40 -35.70 1.34
CA ARG A 360 14.13 -35.10 1.74
C ARG A 360 13.86 -35.36 3.21
N LEU A 361 13.68 -34.26 3.92
CA LEU A 361 13.39 -34.25 5.34
C LEU A 361 12.02 -33.61 5.57
N GLU A 362 11.24 -34.15 6.49
CA GLU A 362 9.94 -33.61 6.87
C GLU A 362 9.87 -33.36 8.37
N SER A 363 9.25 -32.26 8.75
CA SER A 363 8.94 -31.91 10.14
C SER A 363 7.47 -31.50 10.22
N THR A 364 6.81 -31.82 11.33
CA THR A 364 5.38 -31.50 11.54
C THR A 364 5.24 -30.45 12.62
N VAL A 365 4.38 -29.46 12.38
CA VAL A 365 3.96 -28.45 13.33
C VAL A 365 2.46 -28.68 13.60
N PRO A 366 2.08 -29.10 14.82
CA PRO A 366 0.68 -29.31 15.17
C PRO A 366 -0.16 -28.05 14.99
N GLU A 367 -1.44 -28.22 14.63
CA GLU A 367 -2.36 -27.08 14.45
C GLU A 367 -2.41 -26.14 15.66
N GLU A 368 -2.37 -26.68 16.89
CA GLU A 368 -2.43 -25.88 18.11
C GLU A 368 -1.29 -24.86 18.24
N ASP A 369 -0.14 -25.14 17.61
CA ASP A 369 1.03 -24.28 17.63
C ASP A 369 1.03 -23.25 16.48
N LEU A 370 0.05 -23.31 15.58
CA LEU A 370 -0.14 -22.36 14.48
C LEU A 370 -1.12 -21.22 14.82
N ARG A 371 -1.76 -21.26 15.98
CA ARG A 371 -2.89 -20.39 16.37
C ARG A 371 -2.51 -19.07 17.02
#